data_AF-A0AAD3HL90-F1
#
_entry.id   AF-A0AAD3HL90-F1
#
_cell.length_a   1.000
_cell.length_b   1.000
_cell.length_c   1.000
_cell.angle_alpha   90.00
_cell.angle_beta   90.00
_cell.angle_gamma   90.00
#
_symmetry.space_group_name_H-M   'P 1'
#
loop_
_entity.id
_entity.type
_entity.pdbx_description
1 polymer ?
#
loop_
_entity_poly.entity_id
_entity_poly.type
_entity_poly.pdbx_seq_one_letter_code
_entity_poly.pdbx_strand_id
1 'polypeptide(L)'
;TIYRHLQRNPDKQLYPLFEYFENWCQDENRHGDFFTAVLKSQPHMLYDWTGKLWARFFCLSVYITMYLNDHQRSAFYSALGLNTTQFNQHVIIETNKATARIFPAVPDVQHPDFFPRMD
;
A
#
# COMPACT_ATOMS: atom_id res chain seq x y z
N THR A 1 0.74 7.68 7.76
CA THR A 1 -0.66 7.24 7.58
C THR A 1 -1.57 8.45 7.67
N ILE A 2 -2.71 8.42 6.96
CA ILE A 2 -3.71 9.50 6.98
C ILE A 2 -4.15 9.81 8.42
N TYR A 3 -4.32 8.78 9.25
CA TYR A 3 -4.61 8.92 10.67
C TYR A 3 -3.64 9.83 11.43
N ARG A 4 -2.31 9.63 11.30
CA ARG A 4 -1.31 10.48 11.97
C ARG A 4 -1.30 11.91 11.42
N HIS A 5 -1.65 12.10 10.15
CA HIS A 5 -1.78 13.43 9.55
C HIS A 5 -3.00 14.16 10.11
N LEU A 6 -4.13 13.47 10.24
CA LEU A 6 -5.37 14.00 10.83
C LEU A 6 -5.23 14.26 12.34
N GLN A 7 -4.54 13.39 13.09
CA GLN A 7 -4.23 13.65 14.50
C GLN A 7 -3.39 14.92 14.70
N ARG A 8 -2.49 15.23 13.76
CA ARG A 8 -1.66 16.44 13.81
C ARG A 8 -2.37 17.69 13.27
N ASN A 9 -3.47 17.52 12.55
CA ASN A 9 -4.30 18.59 11.98
C ASN A 9 -5.78 18.32 12.31
N PRO A 10 -6.19 18.51 13.58
CA PRO A 10 -7.55 18.17 14.04
C PRO A 10 -8.64 18.96 13.32
N ASP A 11 -8.31 20.18 12.86
CA ASP A 11 -9.14 21.06 12.03
C ASP A 11 -9.50 20.46 10.66
N LYS A 12 -8.75 19.45 10.22
CA LYS A 12 -8.99 18.72 8.97
C LYS A 12 -9.70 17.38 9.18
N GLN A 13 -10.16 17.08 10.40
CA GLN A 13 -10.97 15.90 10.68
C GLN A 13 -12.41 16.14 10.20
N LEU A 14 -12.65 15.85 8.92
CA LEU A 14 -13.92 16.13 8.24
C LEU A 14 -15.09 15.23 8.70
N TYR A 15 -14.83 14.11 9.41
CA TYR A 15 -15.88 13.17 9.82
C TYR A 15 -15.49 12.27 11.03
N PRO A 16 -16.43 11.89 11.92
CA PRO A 16 -16.16 11.01 13.08
C PRO A 16 -15.61 9.63 12.74
N LEU A 17 -15.84 9.14 11.51
CA LEU A 17 -15.34 7.86 11.03
C LEU A 17 -13.80 7.71 11.18
N PHE A 18 -13.05 8.82 11.14
CA PHE A 18 -11.59 8.80 11.28
C PHE A 18 -11.11 8.34 12.68
N GLU A 19 -11.98 8.36 13.69
CA GLU A 19 -11.65 7.84 15.03
C GLU A 19 -11.54 6.31 15.06
N TYR A 20 -12.27 5.62 14.19
CA TYR A 20 -12.23 4.15 14.07
C TYR A 20 -11.08 3.65 13.18
N PHE A 21 -10.33 4.56 12.56
CA PHE A 21 -9.31 4.21 11.58
C PHE A 21 -8.17 3.37 12.17
N GLU A 22 -7.79 3.64 13.42
CA GLU A 22 -6.74 2.87 14.10
C GLU A 22 -7.15 1.42 14.35
N ASN A 23 -8.38 1.21 14.83
CA ASN A 23 -8.94 -0.14 15.03
C ASN A 23 -9.02 -0.90 13.71
N TRP A 24 -9.47 -0.25 12.64
CA TRP A 24 -9.49 -0.87 11.31
C TRP A 24 -8.08 -1.22 10.82
N CYS A 25 -7.08 -0.35 11.01
CA CYS A 25 -5.70 -0.68 10.69
C CYS A 25 -5.19 -1.93 11.44
N GLN A 26 -5.63 -2.15 12.68
CA GLN A 26 -5.30 -3.38 13.41
C GLN A 26 -5.97 -4.62 12.81
N ASP A 27 -7.23 -4.52 12.41
CA ASP A 27 -7.93 -5.63 11.75
C ASP A 27 -7.26 -6.00 10.42
N GLU A 28 -6.83 -5.00 9.65
CA GLU A 28 -6.12 -5.25 8.39
C GLU A 28 -4.74 -5.88 8.60
N ASN A 29 -4.04 -5.54 9.69
CA ASN A 29 -2.82 -6.24 10.08
C ASN A 29 -3.08 -7.71 10.40
N ARG A 30 -4.19 -8.02 11.11
CA ARG A 30 -4.57 -9.42 11.41
C ARG A 30 -4.90 -10.21 10.14
N HIS A 31 -5.57 -9.58 9.18
CA HIS A 31 -5.78 -10.18 7.86
C HIS A 31 -4.44 -10.51 7.19
N GLY A 32 -3.48 -9.57 7.21
CA GLY A 32 -2.13 -9.77 6.69
C GLY A 32 -1.38 -10.93 7.34
N ASP A 33 -1.47 -11.06 8.67
CA ASP A 33 -0.85 -12.16 9.42
C ASP A 33 -1.45 -13.52 9.03
N PHE A 34 -2.78 -13.59 8.88
CA PHE A 34 -3.46 -14.81 8.45
C PHE A 34 -3.02 -15.24 7.05
N PHE A 35 -3.04 -14.32 6.07
CA PHE A 35 -2.56 -14.63 4.72
C PHE A 35 -1.09 -15.04 4.71
N THR A 36 -0.25 -14.39 5.52
CA THR A 36 1.16 -14.76 5.67
C THR A 36 1.31 -16.20 6.17
N ALA A 37 0.51 -16.61 7.16
CA ALA A 37 0.52 -17.98 7.68
C ALA A 37 0.09 -19.00 6.61
N VAL A 38 -0.98 -18.70 5.86
CA VAL A 38 -1.45 -19.54 4.74
C VAL A 38 -0.37 -19.70 3.68
N LEU A 39 0.22 -18.59 3.25
CA LEU A 39 1.30 -18.57 2.26
C LEU A 39 2.51 -19.39 2.72
N LYS A 40 2.94 -19.20 3.97
CA LYS A 40 4.06 -19.98 4.55
C LYS A 40 3.77 -21.47 4.69
N SER A 41 2.50 -21.87 4.81
CA SER A 41 2.12 -23.28 4.84
C SER A 41 2.28 -23.99 3.49
N GLN A 42 2.28 -23.23 2.37
CA GLN A 42 2.37 -23.75 1.01
C GLN A 42 3.63 -23.23 0.28
N PRO A 43 4.86 -23.51 0.78
CA PRO A 43 6.08 -22.92 0.23
C PRO A 43 6.33 -23.30 -1.23
N HIS A 44 5.89 -24.47 -1.66
CA HIS A 44 6.07 -24.96 -3.04
C HIS A 44 5.35 -24.09 -4.08
N MET A 45 4.30 -23.34 -3.71
CA MET A 45 3.58 -22.44 -4.61
C MET A 45 4.23 -21.06 -4.73
N LEU A 46 5.15 -20.72 -3.83
CA LEU A 46 5.72 -19.38 -3.72
C LEU A 46 7.16 -19.32 -4.23
N TYR A 47 7.97 -20.30 -3.83
CA TYR A 47 9.42 -20.22 -4.05
C TYR A 47 9.87 -20.67 -5.44
N ASP A 48 8.97 -21.23 -6.25
CA ASP A 48 9.25 -21.51 -7.65
C ASP A 48 9.33 -20.23 -8.49
N TRP A 49 9.79 -20.36 -9.72
CA TRP A 49 9.95 -19.21 -10.61
C TRP A 49 8.59 -18.55 -10.94
N THR A 50 7.55 -19.37 -11.12
CA THR A 50 6.19 -18.92 -11.41
C THR A 50 5.61 -18.12 -10.24
N GLY A 51 5.75 -18.61 -9.01
CA GLY A 51 5.29 -17.93 -7.79
C GLY A 51 5.98 -16.58 -7.58
N LYS A 52 7.29 -16.50 -7.85
CA LYS A 52 8.02 -15.21 -7.81
C LYS A 52 7.51 -14.20 -8.84
N LEU A 53 7.19 -14.64 -10.05
CA LEU A 53 6.61 -13.77 -11.07
C LEU A 53 5.20 -13.31 -10.70
N TRP A 54 4.36 -14.22 -10.21
CA TRP A 54 3.01 -13.88 -9.74
C TRP A 54 3.05 -12.89 -8.59
N ALA A 55 3.95 -13.07 -7.63
CA ALA A 55 4.13 -12.13 -6.53
C ALA A 55 4.49 -10.73 -7.03
N ARG A 56 5.45 -10.61 -7.96
CA ARG A 56 5.83 -9.33 -8.57
C ARG A 56 4.67 -8.72 -9.36
N PHE A 57 3.98 -9.51 -10.16
CA PHE A 57 2.82 -9.07 -10.95
C PHE A 57 1.69 -8.57 -10.05
N PHE A 58 1.36 -9.31 -8.99
CA PHE A 58 0.33 -8.93 -8.03
C PHE A 58 0.67 -7.62 -7.32
N CYS A 59 1.91 -7.47 -6.82
CA CYS A 59 2.33 -6.21 -6.21
C CYS A 59 2.22 -5.05 -7.20
N LEU A 60 2.71 -5.24 -8.42
CA LEU A 60 2.68 -4.21 -9.46
C LEU A 60 1.25 -3.79 -9.82
N SER A 61 0.33 -4.75 -9.99
CA SER A 61 -1.07 -4.44 -10.32
C SER A 61 -1.77 -3.67 -9.20
N VAL A 62 -1.52 -4.02 -7.94
CA VAL A 62 -2.02 -3.26 -6.77
C VAL A 62 -1.45 -1.84 -6.76
N TYR A 63 -0.15 -1.67 -7.00
CA TYR A 63 0.48 -0.33 -6.99
C TYR A 63 -0.06 0.56 -8.11
N ILE A 64 -0.18 0.03 -9.33
CA ILE A 64 -0.73 0.78 -10.48
C ILE A 64 -2.18 1.17 -10.21
N THR A 65 -3.01 0.23 -9.77
CA THR A 65 -4.44 0.50 -9.54
C THR A 65 -4.65 1.50 -8.41
N MET A 66 -3.87 1.41 -7.32
CA MET A 66 -3.88 2.41 -6.25
C MET A 66 -3.45 3.78 -6.76
N TYR A 67 -2.34 3.85 -7.50
CA TYR A 67 -1.81 5.11 -8.06
C TYR A 67 -2.86 5.82 -8.93
N LEU A 68 -3.46 5.10 -9.88
CA LEU A 68 -4.45 5.66 -10.80
C LEU A 68 -5.74 6.09 -10.07
N ASN A 69 -6.26 5.25 -9.16
CA ASN A 69 -7.48 5.55 -8.43
C ASN A 69 -7.32 6.77 -7.50
N ASP A 70 -6.17 6.92 -6.86
CA ASP A 70 -5.92 8.08 -6.00
C ASP A 70 -5.71 9.36 -6.79
N HIS A 71 -5.08 9.30 -7.98
CA HIS A 71 -4.96 10.46 -8.87
C HIS A 71 -6.33 10.96 -9.37
N GLN A 72 -7.29 10.05 -9.60
CA GLN A 72 -8.69 10.43 -9.87
C GLN A 72 -9.35 11.17 -8.70
N ARG A 73 -8.85 10.99 -7.47
CA ARG A 73 -9.33 11.62 -6.23
C ARG A 73 -8.43 12.75 -5.75
N SER A 74 -7.63 13.35 -6.63
CA SER A 74 -6.64 14.38 -6.23
C SER A 74 -7.24 15.58 -5.50
N ALA A 75 -8.47 15.98 -5.82
CA ALA A 75 -9.16 17.06 -5.11
C ALA A 75 -9.38 16.74 -3.61
N PHE A 76 -9.67 15.48 -3.28
CA PHE A 76 -9.82 15.02 -1.89
C PHE A 76 -8.49 15.10 -1.13
N TYR A 77 -7.41 14.57 -1.72
CA TYR A 77 -6.08 14.64 -1.11
C TYR A 77 -5.61 16.09 -0.93
N SER A 78 -5.85 16.95 -1.91
CA SER A 78 -5.57 18.38 -1.81
C SER A 78 -6.37 19.06 -0.70
N ALA A 79 -7.65 18.71 -0.50
CA ALA A 79 -8.47 19.24 0.59
C ALA A 79 -7.91 18.84 1.98
N LEU A 80 -7.29 17.67 2.08
CA LEU A 80 -6.55 17.23 3.28
C LEU A 80 -5.18 17.92 3.42
N GLY A 81 -4.76 18.73 2.44
CA GLY A 81 -3.44 19.37 2.38
C GLY A 81 -2.31 18.42 2.01
N LEU A 82 -2.60 17.37 1.24
CA LEU A 82 -1.63 16.38 0.79
C LEU A 82 -1.41 16.51 -0.73
N ASN A 83 -0.17 16.32 -1.17
CA ASN A 83 0.12 16.11 -2.58
C ASN A 83 -0.12 14.63 -2.92
N THR A 84 -1.06 14.36 -3.85
CA THR A 84 -1.48 13.00 -4.21
C THR A 84 -0.32 12.13 -4.67
N THR A 85 0.55 12.66 -5.53
CA THR A 85 1.69 11.92 -6.09
C THR A 85 2.69 11.54 -5.01
N GLN A 86 3.13 12.50 -4.19
CA GLN A 86 4.06 12.25 -3.09
C GLN A 86 3.48 11.27 -2.07
N PHE A 87 2.19 11.42 -1.75
CA PHE A 87 1.49 10.51 -0.85
C PHE A 87 1.46 9.08 -1.40
N ASN A 88 1.09 8.91 -2.68
CA ASN A 88 1.07 7.60 -3.33
C ASN A 88 2.45 6.95 -3.36
N GLN A 89 3.48 7.70 -3.77
CA GLN A 89 4.86 7.20 -3.79
C GLN A 89 5.29 6.69 -2.41
N HIS A 90 5.01 7.47 -1.36
CA HIS A 90 5.29 7.07 0.01
C HIS A 90 4.55 5.79 0.41
N VAL A 91 3.24 5.69 0.12
CA VAL A 91 2.44 4.50 0.44
C VAL A 91 2.94 3.28 -0.32
N ILE A 92 3.27 3.39 -1.60
CA ILE A 92 3.82 2.29 -2.42
C ILE A 92 5.14 1.80 -1.83
N ILE A 93 6.05 2.71 -1.48
CA ILE A 93 7.37 2.35 -0.91
C ILE A 93 7.20 1.59 0.41
N GLU A 94 6.38 2.10 1.33
CA GLU A 94 6.17 1.46 2.63
C GLU A 94 5.44 0.13 2.50
N THR A 95 4.45 0.05 1.60
CA THR A 95 3.74 -1.20 1.30
C THR A 95 4.72 -2.24 0.74
N ASN A 96 5.54 -1.88 -0.25
CA ASN A 96 6.52 -2.79 -0.84
C ASN A 96 7.52 -3.33 0.19
N LYS A 97 7.98 -2.48 1.14
CA LYS A 97 8.84 -2.92 2.26
C LYS A 97 8.15 -3.95 3.17
N ALA A 98 6.87 -3.74 3.48
CA ALA A 98 6.11 -4.69 4.29
C ALA A 98 5.89 -6.01 3.54
N THR A 99 5.46 -5.91 2.28
CA THR A 99 5.19 -7.05 1.40
C THR A 99 6.43 -7.90 1.14
N ALA A 100 7.64 -7.31 1.09
CA ALA A 100 8.90 -8.03 0.95
C ALA A 100 9.21 -9.01 2.09
N ARG A 101 8.52 -8.91 3.23
CA ARG A 101 8.63 -9.87 4.35
C ARG A 101 7.80 -11.14 4.14
N ILE A 102 6.86 -11.09 3.20
CA ILE A 102 5.85 -12.14 2.96
C ILE A 102 6.13 -12.82 1.62
N PHE A 103 6.24 -12.03 0.56
CA PHE A 103 6.47 -12.57 -0.78
C PHE A 103 7.96 -12.85 -1.05
N PRO A 104 8.26 -13.91 -1.81
CA PRO A 104 9.63 -14.30 -2.15
C PRO A 104 10.29 -13.36 -3.17
N ALA A 105 9.50 -12.50 -3.84
CA ALA A 105 9.98 -11.47 -4.74
C ALA A 105 8.97 -10.32 -4.81
N VAL A 106 9.46 -9.09 -4.83
CA VAL A 106 8.65 -7.87 -4.99
C VAL A 106 9.24 -6.97 -6.08
N PRO A 107 8.47 -6.05 -6.67
CA PRO A 107 8.99 -5.06 -7.62
C PRO A 107 10.06 -4.15 -6.99
N ASP A 108 11.00 -3.71 -7.81
CA ASP A 108 11.95 -2.67 -7.42
C ASP A 108 11.31 -1.28 -7.58
N VAL A 109 10.68 -0.83 -6.52
CA VAL A 109 9.99 0.48 -6.47
C VAL A 109 10.95 1.65 -6.28
N GLN A 110 12.25 1.40 -6.03
CA GLN A 110 13.27 2.45 -5.92
C GLN A 110 13.99 2.70 -7.24
N HIS A 111 13.76 1.87 -8.25
CA HIS A 111 14.28 2.10 -9.59
C HIS A 111 13.85 3.48 -10.10
N PRO A 112 14.77 4.30 -10.66
CA PRO A 112 14.47 5.68 -11.04
C PRO A 112 13.31 5.79 -12.04
N ASP A 113 13.15 4.80 -12.93
CA ASP A 113 12.03 4.77 -13.89
C ASP A 113 10.71 4.24 -13.32
N PHE A 114 10.65 3.75 -12.07
CA PHE A 114 9.46 3.06 -11.57
C PHE A 114 8.23 3.98 -11.56
N PHE A 115 8.33 5.11 -10.86
CA PHE A 115 7.24 6.10 -10.79
C PHE A 115 7.03 6.88 -12.09
N PRO A 116 8.08 7.30 -12.83
CA PRO A 116 7.89 7.92 -14.16
C PRO A 116 7.14 7.05 -15.17
N ARG A 117 7.14 5.72 -15.02
CA ARG A 117 6.36 4.80 -15.87
C ARG A 117 4.92 4.60 -15.41
N MET A 118 4.55 5.13 -14.24
CA MET A 118 3.18 5.10 -13.70
C MET A 118 2.38 6.36 -14.01
N ASP A 119 3.06 7.46 -14.33
CA ASP A 119 2.49 8.72 -14.85
C ASP A 119 2.15 8.63 -16.35
#